data_AF-A0A968BV86-F1
#
_entry.id   AF-A0A968BV86-F1
#
_cell.length_a   1.000
_cell.length_b   1.000
_cell.length_c   1.000
_cell.angle_alpha   90.00
_cell.angle_beta   90.00
_cell.angle_gamma   90.00
#
_symmetry.space_group_name_H-M   'P 1'
#
loop_
_entity.id
_entity.type
_entity.pdbx_description
1 polymer ?
#
loop_
_entity_poly.entity_id
_entity_poly.type
_entity_poly.pdbx_seq_one_letter_code
_entity_poly.pdbx_strand_id
1 'polypeptide(L)' 'MASLTTLEDYEPLVGSDTIERVRVKANQLDDLYVANINSTYYGGGVAELLSSLTLLMNDVGIKTE' A
#
# COMPACT_ATOMS: atom_id res chain seq x y z
N MET A 1 -9.86 -8.67 -17.07
CA MET A 1 -8.58 -8.39 -16.39
C MET A 1 -8.91 -7.53 -15.19
N ALA A 2 -8.62 -8.00 -13.97
CA ALA A 2 -8.81 -7.17 -12.78
C ALA A 2 -7.72 -6.09 -12.75
N SER A 3 -8.10 -4.84 -12.54
CA SER A 3 -7.16 -3.75 -12.24
C SER A 3 -6.48 -4.04 -10.90
N LEU A 4 -5.21 -3.65 -10.76
CA LEU A 4 -4.59 -3.57 -9.44
C LEU A 4 -5.31 -2.50 -8.63
N THR A 5 -5.53 -2.76 -7.35
CA THR A 5 -6.15 -1.81 -6.41
C THR A 5 -5.20 -0.64 -6.18
N THR A 6 -5.70 0.59 -6.36
CA THR A 6 -4.94 1.81 -6.10
C THR A 6 -5.46 2.52 -4.86
N LEU A 7 -4.72 3.52 -4.37
CA LEU A 7 -5.13 4.33 -3.25
C LEU A 7 -6.42 5.12 -3.55
N GLU A 8 -6.64 5.54 -4.80
CA GLU A 8 -7.80 6.32 -5.23
C GLU A 8 -9.11 5.52 -5.14
N ASP A 9 -9.05 4.20 -5.26
CA ASP A 9 -10.21 3.32 -5.08
C ASP A 9 -10.86 3.50 -3.70
N TYR A 10 -10.11 4.01 -2.72
CA TYR A 10 -10.58 4.27 -1.35
C TYR A 10 -11.11 5.68 -1.13
N GLU A 11 -10.94 6.62 -2.08
CA GLU A 11 -11.40 8.01 -1.93
C GLU A 11 -12.89 8.12 -1.52
N PRO A 12 -13.84 7.35 -2.10
CA PRO A 12 -15.25 7.41 -1.69
C PRO A 12 -15.51 7.02 -0.22
N LEU A 13 -14.56 6.33 0.42
CA LEU A 13 -14.69 5.84 1.80
C LEU A 13 -14.02 6.77 2.82
N VAL A 14 -12.93 7.44 2.45
CA VAL A 14 -12.09 8.20 3.38
C VAL A 14 -11.92 9.68 3.04
N GLY A 15 -12.41 10.10 1.87
CA GLY A 15 -12.33 11.46 1.35
C GLY A 15 -10.95 11.84 0.80
N SER A 16 -10.93 12.82 -0.11
CA SER A 16 -9.75 13.32 -0.80
C SER A 16 -8.64 13.79 0.14
N ASP A 17 -8.98 14.45 1.25
CA ASP A 17 -8.02 14.93 2.25
C ASP A 17 -7.18 13.80 2.85
N THR A 18 -7.76 12.59 2.98
CA THR A 18 -7.02 11.41 3.45
C THR A 18 -6.10 10.86 2.38
N ILE A 19 -6.57 10.78 1.14
CA ILE A 19 -5.76 10.32 0.00
C ILE A 19 -4.53 11.22 -0.16
N GLU A 20 -4.73 12.54 -0.17
CA GLU A 20 -3.64 13.51 -0.31
C GLU A 20 -2.64 13.42 0.84
N ARG A 21 -3.13 13.27 2.08
CA ARG A 21 -2.26 13.10 3.25
C ARG A 21 -1.39 11.85 3.16
N VAL A 22 -1.88 10.75 2.58
CA VAL A 22 -1.07 9.54 2.36
C VAL A 22 -0.03 9.80 1.27
N ARG A 23 -0.41 10.37 0.12
CA ARG A 23 0.51 10.70 -0.98
C ARG A 23 1.65 11.62 -0.54
N VAL A 24 1.34 12.69 0.20
CA VAL A 24 2.36 13.62 0.73
C VAL A 24 3.37 12.91 1.63
N LYS A 25 2.93 11.95 2.46
CA LYS A 25 3.83 11.16 3.31
C LYS A 25 4.65 10.16 2.50
N ALA A 26 4.04 9.51 1.51
CA ALA A 26 4.72 8.56 0.65
C ALA A 26 5.83 9.21 -0.18
N ASN A 27 5.61 10.42 -0.70
CA ASN A 27 6.61 11.18 -1.45
C ASN A 27 7.90 11.44 -0.64
N GLN A 28 7.83 11.48 0.69
CA GLN A 28 9.02 11.62 1.54
C GLN A 28 9.86 10.33 1.64
N LEU A 29 9.36 9.22 1.08
CA LEU A 29 9.93 7.87 1.17
C LEU A 29 10.29 7.29 -0.21
N ASP A 30 10.18 8.06 -1.30
CA ASP A 30 10.28 7.58 -2.70
C ASP A 30 11.63 6.89 -3.05
N ASP A 31 12.72 7.26 -2.35
CA ASP A 31 14.04 6.67 -2.54
C ASP A 31 14.32 5.44 -1.65
N LEU A 32 13.35 5.02 -0.83
CA LEU A 32 13.50 3.94 0.14
C LEU A 32 12.93 2.61 -0.38
N TYR A 33 13.57 1.53 0.05
CA TYR A 33 13.12 0.15 -0.14
C TYR A 33 12.62 -0.38 1.21
N VAL A 34 11.38 -0.88 1.24
CA VAL A 34 10.76 -1.40 2.46
C VAL A 34 10.54 -2.90 2.35
N ALA A 35 11.28 -3.66 3.15
CA ALA A 35 11.12 -5.11 3.27
C ALA A 35 10.17 -5.47 4.41
N ASN A 36 9.10 -6.22 4.10
CA ASN A 36 8.17 -6.75 5.09
C ASN A 36 8.46 -8.23 5.34
N ILE A 37 8.96 -8.56 6.54
CA ILE A 37 9.30 -9.95 6.90
C ILE A 37 8.21 -10.52 7.82
N ASN A 38 7.70 -11.70 7.49
CA ASN A 38 6.71 -12.41 8.30
C ASN A 38 7.04 -13.91 8.44
N SER A 39 6.22 -14.64 9.19
CA SER A 39 6.42 -16.08 9.45
C SER A 39 5.73 -17.02 8.45
N THR A 40 4.90 -16.50 7.54
CA THR A 40 4.17 -17.31 6.55
C THR A 40 3.64 -16.46 5.39
N TYR A 41 3.81 -16.96 4.16
CA TYR A 41 3.25 -16.31 2.96
C TYR A 41 1.73 -16.55 2.80
N TYR A 42 1.19 -17.57 3.46
CA TYR A 42 -0.22 -17.94 3.33
C TYR A 42 -0.87 -18.21 4.68
N GLY A 43 -2.17 -17.96 4.75
CA GLY A 43 -2.99 -18.25 5.92
C GLY A 43 -2.81 -17.23 7.04
N GLY A 44 -3.92 -16.66 7.49
CA GLY A 44 -3.96 -15.73 8.62
C GLY A 44 -3.91 -14.25 8.23
N GLY A 45 -4.33 -13.39 9.16
CA GLY A 45 -4.58 -11.98 8.88
C GLY A 45 -3.35 -11.14 8.53
N VAL A 46 -2.15 -11.52 8.98
CA VAL A 46 -0.92 -10.78 8.63
C VAL A 46 -0.54 -11.00 7.17
N ALA A 47 -0.60 -12.25 6.68
CA ALA A 47 -0.31 -12.55 5.28
C ALA A 47 -1.33 -11.86 4.35
N GLU A 48 -2.61 -11.89 4.72
CA GLU A 48 -3.68 -11.20 3.98
C GLU A 48 -3.49 -9.67 3.96
N LEU A 49 -3.14 -9.08 5.12
CA LEU A 49 -2.89 -7.63 5.22
C LEU A 49 -1.69 -7.21 4.38
N LEU A 50 -0.57 -7.94 4.48
CA LEU A 50 0.65 -7.60 3.75
C LEU A 50 0.43 -7.69 2.24
N SER A 51 -0.39 -8.63 1.75
CA SER A 51 -0.70 -8.73 0.32
C SER A 51 -1.39 -7.46 -0.22
N SER A 52 -2.33 -6.88 0.53
CA SER A 52 -3.00 -5.64 0.11
C SER A 52 -2.13 -4.41 0.36
N LEU A 53 -1.40 -4.40 1.48
CA LEU A 53 -0.57 -3.26 1.88
C LEU A 53 0.59 -3.04 0.91
N THR A 54 1.28 -4.10 0.48
CA THR A 54 2.40 -3.96 -0.47
C THR A 54 1.94 -3.39 -1.80
N LEU A 55 0.76 -3.80 -2.30
CA LEU A 55 0.18 -3.21 -3.51
C LEU A 55 -0.05 -1.70 -3.37
N LEU A 56 -0.66 -1.28 -2.25
CA LEU A 56 -0.91 0.13 -1.99
C LEU A 56 0.37 0.93 -1.74
N MET A 57 1.39 0.34 -1.14
CA MET A 57 2.70 0.96 -0.99
C MET A 57 3.36 1.22 -2.35
N ASN A 58 3.35 0.23 -3.24
CA ASN A 58 3.91 0.38 -4.58
C ASN A 58 3.12 1.40 -5.42
N ASP A 59 1.79 1.44 -5.27
CA ASP A 59 0.92 2.41 -5.96
C ASP A 59 1.30 3.86 -5.64
N VAL A 60 1.66 4.14 -4.38
CA VAL A 60 2.11 5.48 -3.95
C VAL A 60 3.61 5.73 -4.12
N GLY A 61 4.32 4.87 -4.86
CA GLY A 61 5.74 5.04 -5.19
C GLY A 61 6.74 4.38 -4.23
N ILE A 62 6.27 3.79 -3.13
CA ILE A 62 7.16 3.12 -2.16
C ILE A 62 7.50 1.72 -2.66
N LYS A 63 8.79 1.49 -2.96
CA LYS A 63 9.27 0.19 -3.43
C LYS A 63 9.26 -0.84 -2.30
N THR A 64 8.52 -1.93 -2.48
CA THR A 64 8.54 -3.07 -1.55
C THR A 64 9.19 -4.30 -2.16
N GLU A 65 9.99 -5.03 -1.38
CA GLU A 65 10.56 -6.34 -1.71
C GLU A 65 10.29 -7.38 -0.61
#